data_AF-A0A9D8LI55-F1
#
_entry.id   AF-A0A9D8LI55-F1
#
_cell.length_a   1.000
_cell.length_b   1.000
_cell.length_c   1.000
_cell.angle_alpha   90.00
_cell.angle_beta   90.00
_cell.angle_gamma   90.00
#
_symmetry.space_group_name_H-M   'P 1'
#
loop_
_entity.id
_entity.type
_entity.pdbx_description
1 polymer ?
#
loop_
_entity_poly.entity_id
_entity_poly.type
_entity_poly.pdbx_seq_one_letter_code
_entity_poly.pdbx_strand_id
1 'polypeptide(L)' 'MRVGWTELAAAAGLLVLTASAGQAQTAEMSFFVTSAGSGKGADLGGLAGADAICQRLAQAVGAGGKTWRAYL' A
#
# COMPACT_ATOMS: atom_id res chain seq x y z
N MET A 1 -28.68 42.09 33.81
CA MET A 1 -28.64 40.87 32.98
C MET A 1 -27.26 40.24 33.16
N ARG A 2 -27.13 39.32 34.12
CA ARG A 2 -25.88 38.57 34.39
C ARG A 2 -26.03 37.23 33.70
N VAL A 3 -25.68 37.17 32.42
CA VAL A 3 -25.54 35.89 31.71
C VAL A 3 -24.32 35.22 32.33
N GLY A 4 -24.57 34.16 33.11
CA GLY A 4 -23.56 33.47 33.89
C GLY A 4 -22.64 32.67 32.99
N TRP A 5 -21.34 32.71 33.28
CA TRP A 5 -20.30 31.92 32.61
C TRP A 5 -20.59 30.40 32.60
N THR A 6 -21.51 29.96 33.46
CA THR A 6 -21.99 28.58 33.57
C THR A 6 -22.75 28.08 32.33
N GLU A 7 -23.34 28.96 31.50
CA GLU A 7 -24.13 28.51 30.33
C GLU A 7 -23.30 28.17 29.10
N LEU A 8 -22.05 28.65 29.01
CA LEU A 8 -21.14 28.33 27.90
C LEU A 8 -20.55 26.92 27.98
N ALA A 9 -20.58 26.28 29.16
CA ALA A 9 -20.04 24.94 29.34
C ALA A 9 -20.96 23.84 28.78
N ALA A 10 -22.28 24.10 28.64
CA ALA A 10 -23.24 23.09 28.23
C ALA A 10 -23.28 22.85 26.71
N ALA A 11 -22.74 23.76 25.89
CA ALA A 11 -22.72 23.62 24.43
C ALA A 11 -21.41 23.02 23.87
N ALA A 12 -20.38 22.84 24.69
CA ALA A 12 -19.05 22.40 24.24
C ALA A 12 -18.88 20.86 24.19
N GLY A 13 -19.88 20.09 24.61
CA GLY A 13 -19.76 18.63 24.78
C GLY A 13 -20.10 17.78 23.56
N LEU A 14 -20.60 18.35 22.45
CA LEU A 14 -21.26 17.58 21.38
C LEU A 14 -20.66 17.79 19.98
N LEU A 15 -19.33 17.73 19.84
CA LEU A 15 -18.68 17.86 18.52
C LEU A 15 -17.56 16.83 18.22
N VAL A 16 -17.34 15.81 19.05
CA VAL A 16 -16.28 14.82 18.80
C VAL A 16 -16.84 13.49 18.29
N LEU A 17 -17.53 13.48 17.14
CA LEU A 17 -18.01 12.21 16.56
C LEU A 17 -17.92 12.06 15.02
N THR A 18 -17.25 12.93 14.27
CA THR A 18 -17.37 12.90 12.79
C THR A 18 -16.07 12.73 12.00
N ALA A 19 -15.00 12.17 12.56
CA ALA A 19 -13.81 11.88 11.75
C ALA A 19 -13.25 10.47 11.98
N SER A 20 -14.05 9.44 11.70
CA SER A 20 -13.48 8.23 11.10
C SER A 20 -13.16 8.55 9.64
N ALA A 21 -12.13 9.36 9.42
CA ALA A 21 -11.47 9.40 8.12
C ALA A 21 -11.00 7.96 7.88
N GLY A 22 -11.72 7.22 7.04
CA GLY A 22 -11.33 5.88 6.65
C GLY A 22 -9.91 5.98 6.13
N GLN A 23 -8.94 5.49 6.90
CA GLN A 23 -7.57 5.38 6.45
C GLN A 23 -7.64 4.46 5.23
N ALA A 24 -7.57 5.04 4.03
CA ALA A 24 -7.40 4.28 2.82
C ALA A 24 -6.12 3.48 3.03
N GLN A 25 -6.28 2.19 3.33
CA GLN A 25 -5.16 1.27 3.46
C GLN A 25 -4.53 1.26 2.07
N THR A 26 -3.38 1.92 1.93
CA THR A 26 -2.60 1.79 0.71
C THR A 26 -2.20 0.32 0.65
N ALA A 27 -2.87 -0.42 -0.24
CA ALA A 27 -2.57 -1.84 -0.42
C ALA A 27 -1.15 -1.95 -0.97
N GLU A 28 -0.23 -2.41 -0.14
CA GLU A 28 1.13 -2.67 -0.59
C GLU A 28 1.13 -3.88 -1.52
N MET A 29 1.71 -3.70 -2.71
CA MET A 29 1.87 -4.77 -3.70
C MET A 29 2.79 -5.86 -3.16
N SER A 30 2.29 -7.10 -3.12
CA SER A 30 3.01 -8.28 -2.61
C SER A 30 3.13 -9.41 -3.63
N PHE A 31 2.35 -9.37 -4.70
CA PHE A 31 2.34 -10.38 -5.77
C PHE A 31 1.94 -9.73 -7.09
N PHE A 32 2.46 -10.25 -8.20
CA PHE A 32 2.04 -9.84 -9.54
C PHE A 32 2.24 -10.93 -10.57
N VAL A 33 1.54 -10.76 -11.69
CA VAL A 33 1.67 -11.60 -12.88
C VAL A 33 2.09 -10.69 -14.04
N THR A 34 2.92 -11.23 -14.93
CA THR A 34 3.46 -10.51 -16.08
C THR A 34 3.36 -11.39 -17.31
N SER A 35 3.06 -10.79 -18.46
CA SER A 35 3.22 -11.43 -19.77
C SER A 35 4.66 -11.35 -20.28
N ALA A 36 5.47 -10.43 -19.74
CA ALA A 36 6.88 -10.30 -20.08
C ALA A 36 7.69 -11.40 -19.38
N GLY A 37 8.20 -12.35 -20.17
CA GLY A 37 9.11 -13.41 -19.73
C GLY A 37 10.56 -13.18 -20.17
N SER A 38 11.38 -14.23 -20.16
CA SER A 38 12.79 -14.15 -20.57
C SER A 38 13.01 -13.95 -22.08
N GLY A 39 11.96 -14.11 -22.90
CA GLY A 39 12.07 -14.20 -24.36
C GLY A 39 12.58 -15.55 -24.87
N LYS A 40 12.89 -16.49 -23.98
CA LYS A 40 13.41 -17.84 -24.28
C LYS A 40 12.50 -18.96 -23.75
N GLY A 41 11.21 -18.66 -23.57
CA GLY A 41 10.26 -19.59 -22.96
C GLY A 41 10.57 -19.86 -21.49
N ALA A 42 10.55 -21.13 -21.09
CA ALA A 42 10.84 -21.56 -19.70
C ALA A 42 12.33 -21.49 -19.31
N ASP A 43 13.21 -21.14 -20.26
CA ASP A 43 14.61 -20.84 -19.92
C ASP A 43 14.69 -19.48 -19.22
N LEU A 44 14.70 -19.54 -17.89
CA LEU A 44 14.82 -18.38 -17.00
C LEU A 44 16.24 -18.16 -16.48
N GLY A 45 17.20 -19.05 -16.79
CA GLY A 45 18.52 -19.06 -16.15
C GLY A 45 18.51 -19.62 -14.72
N GLY A 46 17.60 -20.54 -14.43
CA GLY A 46 17.39 -21.10 -13.09
C GLY A 46 16.65 -20.15 -12.13
N LEU A 47 16.51 -20.56 -10.86
CA LEU A 47 15.76 -19.79 -9.85
C LEU A 47 16.30 -18.36 -9.69
N ALA A 48 17.63 -18.21 -9.64
CA ALA A 48 18.26 -16.89 -9.53
C ALA A 48 17.94 -15.98 -10.73
N GLY A 49 17.90 -16.52 -11.94
CA GLY A 49 17.52 -15.77 -13.13
C GLY A 49 16.02 -15.41 -13.15
N ALA A 50 15.17 -16.32 -12.69
CA ALA A 50 13.74 -16.06 -12.50
C ALA A 50 13.49 -14.93 -11.48
N ASP A 51 14.17 -14.95 -10.33
CA ASP A 51 14.11 -13.89 -9.33
C ASP A 51 14.57 -12.55 -9.90
N ALA A 52 15.65 -12.54 -10.69
CA ALA A 52 16.15 -11.32 -11.33
C ALA A 52 15.14 -10.73 -12.34
N ILE A 53 14.38 -11.56 -13.05
CA ILE A 53 13.29 -11.11 -13.92
C ILE A 53 12.19 -10.44 -13.08
N CYS A 54 11.72 -11.09 -12.01
CA CYS A 54 10.72 -10.53 -11.12
C CYS A 54 11.17 -9.19 -10.51
N GLN A 55 12.41 -9.13 -10.03
CA GLN A 55 12.97 -7.91 -9.43
C GLN A 55 13.01 -6.76 -10.45
N ARG A 56 13.48 -6.99 -11.68
CA ARG A 56 13.56 -5.96 -12.71
C ARG A 56 12.17 -5.43 -13.11
N LEU A 57 11.19 -6.32 -13.23
CA LEU A 57 9.83 -5.92 -13.59
C LEU A 57 9.16 -5.10 -12.46
N ALA A 58 9.36 -5.49 -11.20
CA ALA A 58 8.89 -4.71 -10.08
C ALA A 58 9.56 -3.33 -9.99
N GLN A 59 10.87 -3.25 -10.26
CA GLN A 59 11.59 -1.97 -10.35
C GLN A 59 10.99 -1.05 -11.42
N ALA A 60 10.63 -1.59 -12.59
CA ALA A 60 10.06 -0.81 -13.69
C ALA A 60 8.72 -0.14 -13.36
N VAL A 61 7.99 -0.65 -12.36
CA VAL A 61 6.71 -0.09 -11.91
C VAL A 61 6.79 0.61 -10.54
N GLY A 62 8.00 0.91 -10.06
CA GLY A 62 8.21 1.60 -8.79
C GLY A 62 8.07 0.72 -7.54
N ALA A 63 7.94 -0.60 -7.71
CA ALA A 63 7.84 -1.57 -6.61
C ALA A 63 9.19 -2.23 -6.25
N GLY A 64 10.31 -1.66 -6.69
CA GLY A 64 11.65 -2.24 -6.56
C GLY A 64 12.25 -2.26 -5.14
N GLY A 65 11.61 -1.63 -4.17
CA GLY A 65 12.09 -1.54 -2.77
C GLY A 65 11.93 -2.84 -1.96
N LYS A 66 11.27 -3.86 -2.52
CA LYS A 66 11.11 -5.19 -1.93
C LYS A 66 12.03 -6.20 -2.64
N THR A 67 12.31 -7.31 -1.98
CA THR A 67 12.93 -8.48 -2.62
C THR A 67 11.84 -9.31 -3.28
N TRP A 68 11.86 -9.37 -4.61
CA TRP A 68 10.92 -10.15 -5.39
C TRP A 68 11.48 -11.53 -5.71
N ARG A 69 10.65 -12.55 -5.51
CA ARG A 69 10.99 -13.95 -5.73
C ARG A 69 10.06 -14.53 -6.79
N ALA A 70 10.59 -15.37 -7.65
CA ALA A 70 9.78 -16.10 -8.60
C ALA A 70 8.94 -17.17 -7.87
N TYR A 71 7.70 -17.36 -8.32
CA TYR A 71 6.80 -18.38 -7.78
C TYR A 71 6.86 -19.63 -8.66
N LEU A 72 7.82 -20.52 -8.38
CA LEU A 72 8.07 -21.80 -9.05
C LEU A 72 8.96 -22.73 -8.21
#